data_AF-J9DRD3-F1
#
_entry.id   AF-J9DRD3-F1
#
_cell.length_a   1.000
_cell.length_b   1.000
_cell.length_c   1.000
_cell.angle_alpha   90.00
_cell.angle_beta   90.00
_cell.angle_gamma   90.00
#
_symmetry.space_group_name_H-M   'P 1'
#
loop_
_entity.id
_entity.type
_entity.pdbx_description
1 polymer ?
#
loop_
_entity_poly.entity_id
_entity_poly.type
_entity_poly.pdbx_seq_one_letter_code
_entity_poly.pdbx_strand_id
1 'polypeptide(L)' 'GLLFQTNQMSADYLFQQDKPYDVSFDTGDKAMQCGRHNDIFKLWLMWRSK' A
#
# COMPACT_ATOMS: atom_id res chain seq x y z
N GLY A 1 6.15 -11.55 -2.70
CA GLY A 1 5.30 -12.10 -1.61
C GLY A 1 3.95 -12.47 -2.16
N LEU A 2 3.28 -13.47 -1.58
CA LEU A 2 2.05 -14.08 -2.15
C LEU A 2 0.99 -13.03 -2.53
N LEU A 3 0.69 -12.08 -1.64
CA LEU A 3 -0.30 -11.03 -1.89
C LEU A 3 0.02 -10.15 -3.10
N PHE A 4 1.29 -9.81 -3.29
CA PHE A 4 1.73 -9.03 -4.47
C PHE A 4 1.53 -9.85 -5.75
N GLN A 5 2.03 -11.09 -5.76
CA GLN A 5 1.96 -11.94 -6.96
C GLN A 5 0.52 -12.24 -7.39
N THR A 6 -0.40 -12.36 -6.43
CA THR A 6 -1.81 -12.65 -6.71
C THR A 6 -2.60 -11.43 -7.19
N ASN A 7 -2.34 -10.25 -6.62
CA ASN A 7 -3.19 -9.08 -6.82
C ASN A 7 -2.60 -8.03 -7.79
N GLN A 8 -1.32 -8.16 -8.15
CA GLN A 8 -0.65 -7.16 -8.99
C GLN A 8 -1.33 -7.01 -10.34
N MET A 9 -1.58 -5.75 -10.72
CA MET A 9 -2.05 -5.34 -12.02
C MET A 9 -1.09 -4.37 -12.71
N SER A 10 -0.10 -3.82 -11.98
CA SER A 10 0.94 -2.93 -12.52
C SER A 10 0.38 -1.75 -13.32
N ALA A 11 -0.65 -1.09 -12.77
CA ALA A 11 -1.27 0.07 -13.41
C ALA A 11 -0.31 1.27 -13.48
N ASP A 12 0.10 1.66 -14.69
CA ASP A 12 1.08 2.74 -14.94
C ASP A 12 0.67 4.09 -14.35
N TYR A 13 -0.63 4.35 -14.23
CA TYR A 13 -1.16 5.61 -13.71
C TYR A 13 -1.19 5.69 -12.17
N LEU A 14 -0.99 4.57 -11.46
CA LEU A 14 -0.96 4.50 -9.98
C LEU A 14 0.43 4.13 -9.43
N PHE A 15 1.12 3.21 -10.12
CA PHE A 15 2.36 2.59 -9.65
C PHE A 15 3.55 2.90 -10.58
N GLN A 16 3.77 4.19 -10.85
CA GLN A 16 4.93 4.65 -11.63
C GLN A 16 6.24 4.18 -10.98
N GLN A 17 7.19 3.70 -11.79
CA GLN A 17 8.47 3.17 -11.29
C GLN A 17 9.59 4.21 -11.22
N ASP A 18 9.38 5.41 -11.77
CA ASP A 18 10.33 6.52 -11.86
C ASP A 18 10.14 7.57 -10.75
N LYS A 19 9.46 7.20 -9.65
CA LYS A 19 9.23 8.11 -8.52
C LYS A 19 10.55 8.43 -7.79
N PRO A 20 10.70 9.63 -7.21
CA PRO A 20 11.94 10.05 -6.53
C PRO A 20 12.13 9.40 -5.14
N TYR A 21 11.48 8.26 -4.88
CA TYR A 21 11.53 7.52 -3.62
C TYR A 21 11.45 6.01 -3.89
N ASP A 22 11.76 5.20 -2.88
CA ASP A 22 11.63 3.75 -2.99
C ASP A 22 10.16 3.32 -3.16
N VAL A 23 9.82 2.86 -4.36
CA VAL A 23 8.47 2.41 -4.71
C VAL A 23 8.04 1.14 -3.98
N SER A 24 8.95 0.48 -3.23
CA SER A 24 8.59 -0.67 -2.39
C SER A 24 7.57 -0.34 -1.28
N PHE A 25 7.47 0.94 -0.90
CA PHE A 25 6.47 1.49 0.02
C PHE A 25 5.07 1.59 -0.59
N ASP A 26 4.93 1.52 -1.91
CA ASP A 26 3.62 1.50 -2.57
C ASP A 26 2.98 0.11 -2.41
N THR A 27 2.11 -0.02 -1.41
CA THR A 27 1.48 -1.32 -1.09
C THR A 27 0.19 -1.59 -1.87
N GLY A 28 -0.24 -0.69 -2.75
CA GLY A 28 -1.54 -0.77 -3.41
C GLY A 28 -1.69 -2.02 -4.27
N ASP A 29 -0.67 -2.38 -5.05
CA ASP A 29 -0.68 -3.53 -5.97
C ASP A 29 -0.61 -4.89 -5.23
N LYS A 30 -0.58 -4.87 -3.90
CA LYS A 30 -0.68 -6.07 -3.04
C LYS A 30 -2.12 -6.33 -2.60
N ALA A 31 -3.04 -5.39 -2.83
CA ALA A 31 -4.42 -5.45 -2.37
C ALA A 31 -5.38 -5.53 -3.57
N MET A 32 -6.55 -6.15 -3.36
CA MET A 32 -7.61 -6.16 -4.37
C MET A 32 -8.31 -4.79 -4.52
N GLN A 33 -8.16 -3.89 -3.55
CA GLN A 33 -8.78 -2.56 -3.56
C GLN A 33 -7.86 -1.53 -4.21
N CYS A 34 -8.44 -0.61 -4.98
CA CYS A 34 -7.72 0.57 -5.50
C CYS A 34 -7.59 1.65 -4.39
N GLY A 35 -8.69 2.34 -4.07
CA GLY A 35 -8.75 3.27 -2.95
C GLY A 35 -8.92 2.53 -1.62
N ARG A 36 -8.13 2.89 -0.61
CA ARG A 36 -8.21 2.29 0.73
C ARG A 36 -8.11 3.35 1.82
N HIS A 37 -9.03 3.30 2.79
CA HIS A 37 -9.03 4.18 3.95
C HIS A 37 -7.85 3.87 4.89
N ASN A 38 -7.31 4.90 5.56
CA ASN A 38 -6.23 4.72 6.52
C ASN A 38 -6.77 4.29 7.89
N ASP A 39 -7.01 2.99 8.04
CA ASP A 39 -7.46 2.40 9.31
C ASP A 39 -6.34 2.17 10.33
N ILE A 40 -5.06 2.19 9.92
CA ILE A 40 -3.96 1.80 10.81
C ILE A 40 -3.64 2.89 11.84
N PHE A 41 -3.87 4.16 11.51
CA PHE A 41 -3.49 5.26 12.40
C PHE A 41 -4.30 5.29 13.71
N LYS A 42 -5.61 5.04 13.65
CA LYS A 42 -6.47 4.91 14.86
C LYS A 42 -5.95 3.81 15.80
N LEU A 43 -5.61 2.65 15.23
CA LEU A 43 -5.10 1.50 16.00
C LEU A 43 -3.72 1.81 16.59
N TRP A 44 -2.83 2.41 15.80
CA TRP A 44 -1.49 2.77 16.25
C TRP A 44 -1.53 3.76 17.41
N LEU A 45 -2.36 4.82 17.34
CA LEU A 45 -2.52 5.77 18.44
C LEU A 45 -3.03 5.08 19.72
N MET A 46 -4.04 4.23 19.62
CA MET A 46 -4.55 3.45 20.76
C MET A 46 -3.51 2.53 21.37
N TRP A 47 -2.59 2.00 20.55
CA TRP A 47 -1.48 1.17 21.04
C TRP A 47 -0.41 2.02 21.74
N ARG A 48 -0.08 3.19 21.19
CA ARG A 48 0.94 4.09 21.74
C ARG A 48 0.47 4.91 22.94
N SER A 49 -0.83 5.00 23.20
CA SER A 49 -1.42 5.75 24.33
C SER A 49 -1.30 5.02 25.68
N LYS A 50 -0.47 3.99 25.78
CA LYS A 50 -0.07 3.32 27.02
C LYS A 50 1.42 3.44 27.22
#